data_AF-A0A6I2RJY6-F1
#
_entry.id   AF-A0A6I2RJY6-F1
#
_cell.length_a   1.000
_cell.length_b   1.000
_cell.length_c   1.000
_cell.angle_alpha   90.00
_cell.angle_beta   90.00
_cell.angle_gamma   90.00
#
_symmetry.space_group_name_H-M   'P 1'
#
loop_
_entity.id
_entity.type
_entity.pdbx_description
1 polymer ?
#
loop_
_entity_poly.entity_id
_entity_poly.type
_entity_poly.pdbx_seq_one_letter_code
_entity_poly.pdbx_strand_id
1 'polypeptide(L)'
;MMDQKESENISDNLRWSIDMRMRTGKYNACFAPFGYQLVGGKLELILEQAPIIRYIYDAYLAGKTAEDIAATLNLFSDDRPWKPQRIDYILTNERYSGNALLRKRYTTDTIPRKVKRNRGERPMCFVAGINEAVVSQEIFDKAQELRKKRWENRLVDPDIFISRQNELAEQLRAAKLEKERFLKAEEDQTIQQTQELIETLEAGPDFLDAFDGELFRELVDKIIVESNDRLRFRLVNGLELTEPIERTVR
;
A
#
# COMPACT_ATOMS: atom_id res chain seq x y z
N MET A 1 18.22 3.37 58.44
CA MET A 1 17.96 2.06 57.78
C MET A 1 16.48 1.71 57.76
N MET A 2 15.69 2.04 58.80
CA MET A 2 14.22 1.90 58.80
C MET A 2 13.53 2.79 57.74
N ASP A 3 13.88 4.07 57.66
CA ASP A 3 13.24 5.03 56.73
C ASP A 3 13.35 4.65 55.26
N GLN A 4 14.45 3.98 54.87
CA GLN A 4 14.65 3.51 53.50
C GLN A 4 13.75 2.32 53.18
N LYS A 5 13.63 1.36 54.10
CA LYS A 5 12.79 0.17 53.93
C LYS A 5 11.30 0.52 53.94
N GLU A 6 10.90 1.50 54.74
CA GLU A 6 9.54 2.05 54.75
C GLU A 6 9.22 2.77 53.44
N SER A 7 10.16 3.59 52.94
CA SER A 7 10.03 4.26 51.63
C SER A 7 9.93 3.28 50.46
N GLU A 8 10.67 2.17 50.52
CA GLU A 8 10.61 1.09 49.53
C GLU A 8 9.24 0.39 49.56
N ASN A 9 8.73 0.04 50.74
CA ASN A 9 7.41 -0.57 50.90
C ASN A 9 6.27 0.33 50.38
N ILE A 10 6.31 1.64 50.65
CA ILE A 10 5.31 2.59 50.14
C ILE A 10 5.35 2.64 48.60
N SER A 11 6.55 2.67 48.02
CA SER A 11 6.75 2.66 46.58
C SER A 11 6.17 1.40 45.93
N ASP A 12 6.37 0.24 46.54
CA ASP A 12 5.87 -1.04 46.03
C ASP A 12 4.35 -1.15 46.15
N ASN A 13 3.76 -0.71 47.26
CA ASN A 13 2.30 -0.63 47.42
C ASN A 13 1.66 0.30 46.38
N LEU A 14 2.29 1.45 46.11
CA LEU A 14 1.81 2.39 45.09
C LEU A 14 1.86 1.77 43.69
N ARG A 15 2.95 1.06 43.34
CA ARG A 15 3.07 0.34 42.07
C ARG A 15 1.98 -0.73 41.93
N TRP A 16 1.77 -1.54 42.97
CA TRP A 16 0.73 -2.57 42.96
C TRP A 16 -0.68 -1.99 42.76
N SER A 17 -0.98 -0.88 43.44
CA SER A 17 -2.23 -0.14 43.26
C SER A 17 -2.41 0.42 41.83
N ILE A 18 -1.34 0.92 41.23
CA ILE A 18 -1.34 1.36 39.82
C ILE A 18 -1.60 0.17 38.89
N ASP A 19 -0.91 -0.95 39.10
CA ASP A 19 -1.06 -2.17 38.31
C ASP A 19 -2.48 -2.72 38.35
N MET A 20 -3.11 -2.74 39.53
CA MET A 20 -4.50 -3.15 39.65
C MET A 20 -5.46 -2.20 38.94
N ARG A 21 -5.25 -0.88 39.01
CA ARG A 21 -6.06 0.08 38.24
C ARG A 21 -5.88 -0.09 36.74
N MET A 22 -4.67 -0.40 36.25
CA MET A 22 -4.41 -0.68 34.84
C MET A 22 -5.17 -1.94 34.40
N ARG A 23 -5.05 -3.04 35.15
CA ARG A 23 -5.70 -4.32 34.86
C ARG A 23 -7.23 -4.24 34.89
N THR A 24 -7.78 -3.42 35.79
CA THR A 24 -9.23 -3.23 35.94
C THR A 24 -9.80 -2.16 35.00
N GLY A 25 -8.99 -1.57 34.11
CA GLY A 25 -9.42 -0.51 33.19
C GLY A 25 -9.76 0.83 33.88
N LYS A 26 -9.52 0.95 35.18
CA LYS A 26 -9.78 2.16 35.99
C LYS A 26 -8.60 3.14 36.00
N TYR A 27 -7.63 2.93 35.11
CA TYR A 27 -6.47 3.78 34.95
C TYR A 27 -6.62 4.65 33.70
N ASN A 28 -7.05 5.90 33.91
CA ASN A 28 -7.21 6.89 32.85
C ASN A 28 -6.17 8.00 32.91
N ALA A 29 -6.10 8.75 31.81
CA ALA A 29 -5.19 9.87 31.69
C ALA A 29 -5.58 10.99 32.67
N CYS A 30 -4.58 11.67 33.22
CA CYS A 30 -4.77 12.82 34.12
C CYS A 30 -5.39 14.03 33.39
N PHE A 31 -5.19 14.09 32.06
CA PHE A 31 -5.72 15.11 31.18
C PHE A 31 -6.46 14.43 30.02
N ALA A 32 -7.64 14.94 29.70
CA ALA A 32 -8.43 14.42 28.59
C ALA A 32 -7.77 14.78 27.24
N PRO A 33 -7.69 13.84 26.28
CA PRO A 33 -7.28 14.16 24.91
C PRO A 33 -8.32 15.10 24.26
N PHE A 34 -7.91 15.80 23.20
CA PHE A 34 -8.84 16.64 22.44
C PHE A 34 -10.05 15.83 21.95
N GLY A 35 -11.24 16.44 21.95
CA GLY A 35 -12.49 15.76 21.65
C GLY A 35 -13.03 14.87 22.76
N TYR A 36 -12.38 14.83 23.93
CA TYR A 36 -12.87 14.12 25.10
C TYR A 36 -12.86 15.03 26.33
N GLN A 37 -13.71 14.69 27.29
CA GLN A 37 -13.71 15.26 28.64
C GLN A 37 -13.58 14.15 29.69
N LEU A 38 -13.01 14.48 30.84
CA LEU A 38 -12.88 13.56 31.96
C LEU A 38 -14.04 13.78 32.93
N VAL A 39 -15.02 12.88 32.92
CA VAL A 39 -16.20 12.92 33.80
C VAL A 39 -16.16 11.68 34.70
N GLY A 40 -16.10 11.89 36.02
CA GLY A 40 -16.04 10.79 36.99
C GLY A 40 -14.85 9.84 36.80
N GLY A 41 -13.74 10.32 36.21
CA GLY A 41 -12.56 9.51 35.90
C GLY A 41 -12.68 8.67 34.62
N LYS A 42 -13.74 8.84 33.83
CA LYS A 42 -13.94 8.21 32.52
C LYS A 42 -13.84 9.26 31.41
N LEU A 43 -13.38 8.84 30.24
CA LEU A 43 -13.35 9.69 29.06
C LEU A 43 -14.68 9.60 28.33
N GLU A 44 -15.34 10.74 28.20
CA GLU A 44 -16.58 10.90 27.43
C GLU A 44 -16.29 11.73 26.19
N LEU A 45 -16.90 11.34 25.07
CA LEU A 45 -16.70 11.98 23.77
C LEU A 45 -17.46 13.31 23.70
N ILE A 46 -16.80 14.36 23.22
CA ILE A 46 -17.42 15.65 22.94
C ILE A 46 -17.87 15.65 21.47
N LEU A 47 -19.18 15.51 21.25
CA LEU A 47 -19.76 15.34 19.91
C LEU A 47 -19.43 16.49 18.95
N GLU A 48 -19.35 17.73 19.45
CA GLU A 48 -19.01 18.90 18.62
C GLU A 48 -17.59 18.86 18.06
N GLN A 49 -16.67 18.20 18.76
CA GLN A 49 -15.25 18.11 18.37
C GLN A 49 -14.96 16.82 17.57
N ALA A 50 -15.86 15.84 17.60
CA ALA A 50 -15.71 14.57 16.89
C ALA A 50 -15.52 14.73 15.36
N PRO A 51 -16.25 15.62 14.66
CA PRO A 51 -16.05 15.85 13.22
C PRO A 51 -14.63 16.31 12.88
N ILE A 52 -14.00 17.12 13.73
CA ILE A 52 -12.62 17.60 13.52
C ILE A 52 -11.65 16.42 13.57
N ILE A 53 -11.83 15.50 14.51
CA ILE A 53 -10.97 14.32 14.62
C ILE A 53 -11.15 13.41 13.41
N ARG A 54 -12.39 13.17 12.97
CA ARG A 54 -12.67 12.38 11.77
C ARG A 54 -12.01 13.00 10.53
N TYR A 55 -12.17 14.31 10.34
CA TYR A 55 -11.50 15.06 9.29
C TYR A 55 -9.98 14.89 9.33
N ILE A 56 -9.36 14.93 10.51
CA ILE A 56 -7.90 14.73 10.65
C ILE A 56 -7.50 13.34 10.12
N TYR A 57 -8.21 12.28 10.47
CA TYR A 57 -7.93 10.93 9.98
C TYR A 57 -8.15 10.82 8.47
N ASP A 58 -9.30 11.30 7.97
CA ASP A 58 -9.65 11.23 6.55
C ASP A 58 -8.65 12.00 5.68
N ALA A 59 -8.31 13.22 6.09
CA ALA A 59 -7.34 14.07 5.40
C ALA A 59 -5.93 13.45 5.40
N TYR A 60 -5.53 12.83 6.51
CA TYR A 60 -4.23 12.18 6.61
C TYR A 60 -4.15 10.94 5.71
N LEU A 61 -5.19 10.11 5.71
CA LEU A 61 -5.31 8.94 4.83
C LEU A 61 -5.40 9.32 3.36
N ALA A 62 -5.98 10.48 3.03
CA ALA A 62 -5.98 11.08 1.71
C ALA A 62 -4.60 11.60 1.26
N GLY A 63 -3.56 11.47 2.08
CA GLY A 63 -2.18 11.80 1.72
C GLY A 63 -1.68 13.13 2.26
N LYS A 64 -2.50 13.94 2.95
CA LYS A 64 -2.03 15.20 3.54
C LYS A 64 -1.00 14.96 4.67
N THR A 65 -0.11 15.92 4.89
CA THR A 65 0.83 15.89 6.03
C THR A 65 0.17 16.47 7.28
N ALA A 66 0.80 16.25 8.45
CA ALA A 66 0.35 16.88 9.70
C ALA A 66 0.43 18.42 9.60
N GLU A 67 1.36 18.94 8.79
CA GLU A 67 1.52 20.37 8.51
C GLU A 67 0.36 20.91 7.68
N ASP A 68 0.02 20.24 6.57
CA ASP A 68 -1.11 20.65 5.71
C ASP A 68 -2.44 20.64 6.47
N ILE A 69 -2.65 19.62 7.31
CA ILE A 69 -3.86 19.48 8.11
C ILE A 69 -3.93 20.60 9.15
N ALA A 70 -2.84 20.87 9.86
CA ALA A 70 -2.77 21.96 10.83
C ALA A 70 -3.03 23.32 10.16
N ALA A 71 -2.41 23.58 9.01
CA ALA A 71 -2.64 24.79 8.23
C ALA A 71 -4.10 24.93 7.82
N THR A 72 -4.72 23.86 7.32
CA THR A 72 -6.14 23.88 6.92
C THR A 72 -7.06 24.19 8.11
N LEU A 73 -6.85 23.55 9.27
CA LEU A 73 -7.67 23.77 10.45
C LEU A 73 -7.52 25.20 11.01
N ASN A 74 -6.33 25.79 10.87
CA ASN A 74 -6.07 27.17 11.29
C ASN A 74 -6.77 28.22 10.43
N LEU A 75 -7.26 27.89 9.24
CA LEU A 75 -8.09 28.80 8.44
C LEU A 75 -9.46 29.05 9.10
N PHE A 76 -9.87 28.18 10.02
CA PHE A 76 -11.20 28.20 10.65
C PHE A 76 -11.11 28.26 12.18
N SER A 77 -9.93 28.51 12.76
CA SER A 77 -9.70 28.48 14.21
C SER A 77 -9.00 29.76 14.70
N ASP A 78 -9.65 30.54 15.56
CA ASP A 78 -9.11 31.83 16.03
C ASP A 78 -8.41 31.77 17.41
N ASP A 79 -8.88 30.92 18.33
CA ASP A 79 -8.41 30.98 19.73
C ASP A 79 -7.13 30.19 20.02
N ARG A 80 -6.91 29.07 19.31
CA ARG A 80 -5.73 28.20 19.53
C ARG A 80 -5.26 27.56 18.24
N PRO A 81 -4.10 27.98 17.69
CA PRO A 81 -3.61 27.43 16.45
C PRO A 81 -3.26 25.95 16.62
N TRP A 82 -3.75 25.15 15.67
CA TRP A 82 -3.32 23.80 15.41
C TRP A 82 -1.86 23.77 15.02
N LYS A 83 -1.10 22.94 15.73
CA LYS A 83 0.30 22.65 15.44
C LYS A 83 0.43 21.22 14.91
N PRO A 84 1.39 20.92 14.01
CA PRO A 84 1.57 19.58 13.48
C PRO A 84 1.73 18.51 14.56
N GLN A 85 2.40 18.84 15.67
CA GLN A 85 2.60 17.92 16.80
C GLN A 85 1.30 17.51 17.47
N ARG A 86 0.29 18.38 17.47
CA ARG A 86 -1.05 18.07 18.00
C ARG A 86 -1.77 17.10 17.07
N ILE A 87 -1.62 17.26 15.76
CA ILE A 87 -2.15 16.33 14.76
C ILE A 87 -1.47 14.96 14.90
N ASP A 88 -0.15 14.93 15.03
CA ASP A 88 0.61 13.70 15.27
C ASP A 88 0.19 12.99 16.56
N TYR A 89 -0.05 13.74 17.63
CA TYR A 89 -0.57 13.20 18.88
C TYR A 89 -1.94 12.55 18.69
N ILE A 90 -2.84 13.20 17.93
CA ILE A 90 -4.16 12.64 17.61
C ILE A 90 -3.99 11.32 16.84
N LEU A 91 -3.22 11.34 15.76
CA LEU A 91 -3.01 10.19 14.90
C LEU A 91 -2.34 9.00 15.62
N THR A 92 -1.59 9.21 16.71
CA THR A 92 -0.85 8.14 17.41
C THR A 92 -1.50 7.66 18.70
N ASN A 93 -2.54 8.32 19.17
CA ASN A 93 -3.16 7.99 20.46
C ASN A 93 -4.29 6.97 20.27
N GLU A 94 -4.11 5.79 20.83
CA GLU A 94 -5.02 4.64 20.70
C GLU A 94 -6.43 4.93 21.25
N ARG A 95 -6.56 5.98 22.09
CA ARG A 95 -7.85 6.38 22.65
C ARG A 95 -8.84 6.84 21.60
N TYR A 96 -8.40 7.32 20.45
CA TYR A 96 -9.31 7.71 19.37
C TYR A 96 -10.00 6.49 18.73
N SER A 97 -9.41 5.30 18.81
CA SER A 97 -10.06 4.02 18.45
C SER A 97 -10.66 3.28 19.64
N GLY A 98 -10.81 3.95 20.79
CA GLY A 98 -11.42 3.41 22.00
C GLY A 98 -10.50 2.55 22.87
N ASN A 99 -9.19 2.56 22.60
CA ASN A 99 -8.23 1.68 23.25
C ASN A 99 -7.19 2.47 24.06
N ALA A 100 -6.38 1.81 24.89
CA ALA A 100 -5.26 2.45 25.56
C ALA A 100 -4.07 1.50 25.72
N LEU A 101 -2.89 1.99 25.35
CA LEU A 101 -1.62 1.36 25.68
C LEU A 101 -0.99 2.06 26.90
N LEU A 102 -0.95 1.37 28.03
CA LEU A 102 -0.50 1.87 29.32
C LEU A 102 0.95 1.47 29.60
N ARG A 103 1.58 2.21 30.52
CA ARG A 103 2.99 2.02 30.93
C ARG A 103 4.00 2.18 29.78
N LYS A 104 3.77 3.17 28.91
CA LYS A 104 4.74 3.60 27.88
C LYS A 104 6.04 4.17 28.48
N ARG A 105 6.08 4.47 29.77
CA ARG A 105 7.24 4.93 30.55
C ARG A 105 7.27 4.23 31.91
N TYR A 106 8.45 4.11 32.51
CA TYR A 106 8.64 3.54 33.85
C TYR A 106 9.76 4.27 34.60
N THR A 107 9.74 4.17 35.93
CA THR A 107 10.80 4.72 36.80
C THR A 107 11.80 3.61 37.14
N THR A 108 13.10 3.89 37.04
CA THR A 108 14.16 2.93 37.41
C THR A 108 14.14 2.61 38.90
N ASP A 109 14.54 1.39 39.26
CA ASP A 109 14.69 0.98 40.66
C ASP A 109 15.99 1.50 41.28
N THR A 110 16.99 1.82 40.44
CA THR A 110 18.25 2.39 40.90
C THR A 110 18.11 3.84 41.34
N ILE A 111 18.84 4.20 42.40
CA ILE A 111 18.95 5.58 42.90
C ILE A 111 20.16 6.24 42.19
N PRO A 112 20.03 7.47 41.66
CA PRO A 112 18.81 8.29 41.62
C PRO A 112 17.78 7.76 40.62
N ARG A 113 16.49 7.78 41.03
CA ARG A 113 15.37 7.30 40.21
C ARG A 113 15.20 8.18 38.97
N LYS A 114 15.10 7.56 37.79
CA LYS A 114 14.91 8.26 36.51
C LYS A 114 13.72 7.68 35.75
N VAL A 115 12.94 8.54 35.09
CA VAL A 115 11.84 8.11 34.21
C VAL A 115 12.39 7.80 32.82
N LYS A 116 12.18 6.58 32.33
CA LYS A 116 12.61 6.11 31.01
C LYS A 116 11.41 5.66 30.17
N ARG A 117 11.56 5.66 28.84
CA ARG A 117 10.59 5.05 27.93
C ARG A 117 10.68 3.54 28.08
N ASN A 118 9.53 2.88 28.11
CA ASN A 118 9.44 1.43 28.19
C ASN A 118 9.54 0.86 26.77
N ARG A 119 10.59 0.08 26.51
CA ARG A 119 10.86 -0.68 25.28
C ARG A 119 10.72 -2.19 25.48
N GLY A 120 10.19 -2.61 26.64
CA GLY A 120 10.03 -4.02 27.02
C GLY A 120 10.60 -4.34 28.40
N GLU A 121 11.25 -3.39 29.08
CA GLU A 121 11.82 -3.58 30.42
C GLU A 121 10.74 -3.81 31.49
N ARG A 122 9.49 -3.39 31.20
CA ARG A 122 8.31 -3.66 32.02
C ARG A 122 7.14 -4.10 31.12
N PRO A 123 6.22 -4.95 31.62
CA PRO A 123 5.01 -5.29 30.87
C PRO A 123 4.19 -4.04 30.55
N MET A 124 3.95 -3.76 29.27
CA MET A 124 2.97 -2.77 28.85
C MET A 124 1.57 -3.41 28.89
N CYS A 125 0.57 -2.63 29.26
CA CYS A 125 -0.81 -3.13 29.38
C CYS A 125 -1.66 -2.48 28.30
N PHE A 126 -2.15 -3.29 27.36
CA PHE A 126 -3.14 -2.85 26.38
C PHE A 126 -4.54 -3.11 26.94
N VAL A 127 -5.39 -2.08 26.91
CA VAL A 127 -6.77 -2.14 27.38
C VAL A 127 -7.67 -1.76 26.21
N ALA A 128 -8.47 -2.72 25.74
CA ALA A 128 -9.44 -2.49 24.67
C ALA A 128 -10.74 -1.89 25.23
N GLY A 129 -11.41 -1.04 24.45
CA GLY A 129 -12.74 -0.52 24.79
C GLY A 129 -12.80 0.31 26.08
N ILE A 130 -11.73 1.07 26.38
CA ILE A 130 -11.63 1.89 27.60
C ILE A 130 -12.46 3.17 27.53
N ASN A 131 -12.75 3.64 26.32
CA ASN A 131 -13.58 4.81 26.06
C ASN A 131 -14.33 4.64 24.73
N GLU A 132 -15.34 5.48 24.52
CA GLU A 132 -16.03 5.56 23.23
C GLU A 132 -15.04 5.93 22.12
N ALA A 133 -15.10 5.22 21.00
CA ALA A 133 -14.20 5.42 19.86
C ALA A 133 -14.78 6.48 18.91
N VAL A 134 -13.97 7.45 18.50
CA VAL A 134 -14.38 8.43 17.48
C VAL A 134 -14.11 7.95 16.06
N VAL A 135 -13.11 7.08 15.88
CA VAL A 135 -12.77 6.38 14.64
C VAL A 135 -12.73 4.87 14.88
N SER A 136 -12.95 4.08 13.83
CA SER A 136 -12.84 2.63 13.93
C SER A 136 -11.38 2.21 14.13
N GLN A 137 -11.19 1.01 14.70
CA GLN A 137 -9.85 0.42 14.82
C GLN A 137 -9.17 0.28 13.45
N GLU A 138 -9.91 -0.08 12.40
CA GLU A 138 -9.40 -0.17 11.04
C GLU A 138 -8.86 1.17 10.50
N ILE A 139 -9.56 2.28 10.74
CA ILE A 139 -9.09 3.62 10.33
C ILE A 139 -7.80 3.97 11.08
N PHE A 140 -7.75 3.67 12.38
CA PHE A 140 -6.57 3.91 13.20
C PHE A 140 -5.36 3.12 12.70
N ASP A 141 -5.55 1.83 12.37
CA ASP A 141 -4.51 0.94 11.89
C ASP A 141 -3.98 1.38 10.52
N LYS A 142 -4.87 1.73 9.58
CA LYS A 142 -4.47 2.31 8.27
C LYS A 142 -3.62 3.56 8.45
N ALA A 143 -3.97 4.42 9.42
CA ALA A 143 -3.18 5.61 9.72
C ALA A 143 -1.79 5.25 10.29
N GLN A 144 -1.69 4.24 11.17
CA GLN A 144 -0.40 3.77 11.68
C GLN A 144 0.49 3.19 10.57
N GLU A 145 -0.09 2.40 9.66
CA GLU A 145 0.63 1.84 8.52
C GLU A 145 1.19 2.92 7.60
N LEU A 146 0.36 3.93 7.26
CA LEU A 146 0.81 5.05 6.45
C LEU A 146 1.95 5.83 7.14
N ARG A 147 1.85 6.06 8.46
CA ARG A 147 2.91 6.69 9.24
C ARG A 147 4.21 5.90 9.19
N LYS A 148 4.13 4.58 9.35
CA LYS A 148 5.28 3.66 9.28
C LYS A 148 5.94 3.74 7.90
N LYS A 149 5.17 3.66 6.82
CA LYS A 149 5.65 3.80 5.44
C LYS A 149 6.36 5.15 5.21
N ARG A 150 5.77 6.25 5.67
CA ARG A 150 6.39 7.58 5.56
C ARG A 150 7.71 7.69 6.34
N TRP A 151 7.78 7.07 7.52
CA TRP A 151 9.00 7.02 8.31
C TRP A 151 10.10 6.20 7.63
N GLU A 152 9.75 5.02 7.12
CA GLU A 152 10.67 4.14 6.39
C GLU A 152 11.22 4.84 5.14
N ASN A 153 10.36 5.48 4.35
CA ASN A 153 10.78 6.23 3.17
C ASN A 153 11.71 7.40 3.51
N ARG A 154 11.61 8.00 4.70
CA ARG A 154 12.51 9.08 5.14
C ARG A 154 13.89 8.56 5.58
N LEU A 155 13.99 7.29 5.95
CA LEU A 155 15.25 6.64 6.32
C LEU A 155 16.01 6.10 5.11
N VAL A 156 15.36 5.97 3.95
CA VAL A 156 16.05 5.65 2.70
C VAL A 156 16.84 6.88 2.27
N ASP A 157 18.15 6.71 2.12
CA ASP A 157 19.03 7.76 1.65
C ASP A 157 18.51 8.34 0.32
N PRO A 158 18.37 9.68 0.18
CA PRO A 158 17.92 10.30 -1.06
C PRO A 158 18.66 9.79 -2.30
N ASP A 159 19.95 9.47 -2.18
CA ASP A 159 20.77 8.97 -3.28
C ASP A 159 20.36 7.56 -3.69
N ILE A 160 19.97 6.71 -2.73
CA ILE A 160 19.46 5.35 -3.02
C ILE A 160 18.11 5.44 -3.74
N PHE A 161 17.26 6.38 -3.33
CA PHE A 161 15.95 6.58 -3.96
C PHE A 161 16.10 7.10 -5.39
N ILE A 162 16.92 8.13 -5.60
CA ILE A 162 17.20 8.70 -6.93
C ILE A 162 17.84 7.64 -7.84
N SER A 163 18.80 6.87 -7.34
CA SER A 163 19.46 5.80 -8.11
C SER A 163 18.47 4.75 -8.58
N ARG A 164 17.62 4.22 -7.68
CA ARG A 164 16.59 3.23 -8.06
C ARG A 164 15.56 3.80 -9.02
N GLN A 165 15.15 5.04 -8.84
CA GLN A 165 14.17 5.69 -9.72
C GLN A 165 14.75 5.89 -11.12
N ASN A 166 16.02 6.29 -11.22
CA ASN A 166 16.74 6.42 -12.48
C ASN A 166 16.94 5.06 -13.16
N GLU A 167 17.33 4.03 -12.40
CA GLU A 167 17.50 2.66 -12.92
C GLU A 167 16.19 2.09 -13.47
N LEU A 168 15.07 2.28 -12.77
CA LEU A 168 13.73 1.92 -13.26
C LEU A 168 13.36 2.69 -14.53
N ALA A 169 13.69 3.99 -14.61
CA ALA A 169 13.43 4.79 -15.81
C ALA A 169 14.29 4.34 -17.00
N GLU A 170 15.53 3.93 -16.77
CA GLU A 170 16.41 3.36 -17.80
C GLU A 170 15.91 2.01 -18.27
N GLN A 171 15.53 1.11 -17.36
CA GLN A 171 14.91 -0.18 -17.71
C GLN A 171 13.65 0.01 -18.55
N LEU A 172 12.81 0.99 -18.19
CA LEU A 172 11.59 1.30 -18.95
C LEU A 172 11.91 1.82 -20.36
N ARG A 173 12.94 2.67 -20.50
CA ARG A 173 13.39 3.17 -21.82
C ARG A 173 13.98 2.04 -22.66
N ALA A 174 14.82 1.18 -22.08
CA ALA A 174 15.43 0.05 -22.75
C ALA A 174 14.34 -0.93 -23.24
N ALA A 175 13.39 -1.29 -22.38
CA ALA A 175 12.27 -2.17 -22.74
C ALA A 175 11.39 -1.58 -23.85
N LYS A 176 11.15 -0.26 -23.86
CA LYS A 176 10.43 0.41 -24.95
C LYS A 176 11.20 0.35 -26.28
N LEU A 177 12.50 0.58 -26.24
CA LEU A 177 13.35 0.57 -27.43
C LEU A 177 13.50 -0.84 -28.01
N GLU A 178 13.67 -1.86 -27.16
CA GLU A 178 13.66 -3.25 -27.59
C GLU A 178 12.33 -3.61 -28.24
N LYS A 179 11.21 -3.26 -27.62
CA LYS A 179 9.88 -3.50 -28.21
C LYS A 179 9.74 -2.86 -29.59
N GLU A 180 10.16 -1.61 -29.75
CA GLU A 180 10.07 -0.90 -31.04
C GLU A 180 10.96 -1.53 -32.10
N ARG A 181 12.16 -1.99 -31.72
CA ARG A 181 13.05 -2.74 -32.63
C ARG A 181 12.45 -4.06 -33.07
N PHE A 182 11.87 -4.83 -32.15
CA PHE A 182 11.19 -6.09 -32.48
C PHE A 182 10.02 -5.84 -33.42
N LEU A 183 9.18 -4.84 -33.13
CA LEU A 183 8.04 -4.50 -33.97
C LEU A 183 8.46 -4.11 -35.39
N LYS A 184 9.49 -3.26 -35.53
CA LYS A 184 9.99 -2.84 -36.84
C LYS A 184 10.60 -4.01 -37.63
N ALA A 185 11.31 -4.91 -36.95
CA ALA A 185 11.88 -6.10 -37.59
C ALA A 185 10.79 -7.07 -38.08
N GLU A 186 9.70 -7.26 -37.31
CA GLU A 186 8.53 -8.03 -37.76
C GLU A 186 7.84 -7.38 -38.96
N GLU A 187 7.70 -6.05 -38.97
CA GLU A 187 7.15 -5.31 -40.13
C GLU A 187 8.01 -5.51 -41.39
N ASP A 188 9.33 -5.34 -41.29
CA ASP A 188 10.25 -5.52 -42.42
C ASP A 188 10.22 -6.97 -42.96
N GLN A 189 10.20 -7.97 -42.07
CA GLN A 189 10.09 -9.38 -42.48
C GLN A 189 8.77 -9.67 -43.19
N THR A 190 7.65 -9.11 -42.71
CA THR A 190 6.33 -9.30 -43.33
C THR A 190 6.30 -8.68 -44.74
N ILE A 191 6.91 -7.51 -44.93
CA ILE A 191 7.03 -6.86 -46.24
C ILE A 191 7.84 -7.75 -47.20
N GLN A 192 8.99 -8.26 -46.75
CA GLN A 192 9.84 -9.11 -47.56
C GLN A 192 9.11 -10.41 -47.98
N GLN A 193 8.49 -11.11 -47.02
CA GLN A 193 7.74 -12.33 -47.31
C GLN A 193 6.56 -12.08 -48.25
N THR A 194 5.94 -10.89 -48.20
CA THR A 194 4.86 -10.52 -49.11
C THR A 194 5.37 -10.27 -50.53
N GLN A 195 6.55 -9.67 -50.68
CA GLN A 195 7.17 -9.48 -52.00
C GLN A 195 7.56 -10.82 -52.63
N GLU A 196 8.20 -11.70 -51.87
CA GLU A 196 8.54 -13.06 -52.32
C GLU A 196 7.28 -13.85 -52.73
N LEU A 197 6.20 -13.75 -51.95
CA LEU A 197 4.91 -14.38 -52.30
C LEU A 197 4.34 -13.87 -53.63
N ILE A 198 4.40 -12.55 -53.88
CA ILE A 198 3.94 -11.95 -55.15
C ILE A 198 4.81 -12.43 -56.31
N GLU A 199 6.14 -12.45 -56.16
CA GLU A 199 7.06 -12.92 -57.19
C GLU A 199 6.80 -14.37 -57.57
N THR A 200 6.57 -15.24 -56.58
CA THR A 200 6.21 -16.65 -56.81
C THR A 200 4.88 -16.79 -57.57
N LEU A 201 3.89 -15.94 -57.26
CA LEU A 201 2.59 -15.95 -57.94
C LEU A 201 2.68 -15.40 -59.37
N GLU A 202 3.46 -14.35 -59.62
CA GLU A 202 3.65 -13.74 -60.95
C GLU A 202 4.50 -14.60 -61.89
N ALA A 203 5.48 -15.35 -61.35
CA ALA A 203 6.29 -16.29 -62.12
C ALA A 203 5.54 -17.61 -62.44
N GLY A 204 4.48 -17.91 -61.68
CA GLY A 204 3.64 -19.08 -61.86
C GLY A 204 2.66 -18.97 -63.03
N PRO A 205 2.06 -20.09 -63.46
CA PRO A 205 0.99 -20.06 -64.46
C PRO A 205 -0.30 -19.47 -63.88
N ASP A 206 -1.06 -18.71 -64.69
CA ASP A 206 -2.34 -18.08 -64.29
C ASP A 206 -3.36 -19.10 -63.72
N PHE A 207 -3.28 -20.34 -64.20
CA PHE A 207 -4.09 -21.47 -63.74
C PHE A 207 -3.25 -22.75 -63.68
N LEU A 208 -3.50 -23.55 -62.64
CA LEU A 208 -2.89 -24.86 -62.47
C LEU A 208 -3.86 -25.95 -62.92
N ASP A 209 -3.48 -26.70 -63.96
CA ASP A 209 -4.27 -27.85 -64.47
C ASP A 209 -4.11 -29.11 -63.58
N ALA A 210 -3.12 -29.12 -62.69
CA ALA A 210 -2.86 -30.16 -61.70
C ALA A 210 -2.17 -29.57 -60.46
N PHE A 211 -2.24 -30.29 -59.33
CA PHE A 211 -1.60 -29.85 -58.08
C PHE A 211 -0.07 -29.85 -58.20
N ASP A 212 0.55 -28.74 -57.80
CA ASP A 212 1.99 -28.57 -57.71
C ASP A 212 2.43 -28.50 -56.23
N GLY A 213 3.14 -29.54 -55.78
CA GLY A 213 3.61 -29.65 -54.41
C GLY A 213 4.88 -28.85 -54.09
N GLU A 214 5.62 -28.37 -55.09
CA GLU A 214 6.74 -27.46 -54.88
C GLU A 214 6.19 -26.05 -54.66
N LEU A 215 5.34 -25.57 -55.58
CA LEU A 215 4.66 -24.29 -55.46
C LEU A 215 3.83 -24.19 -54.17
N PHE A 216 3.12 -25.25 -53.79
CA PHE A 216 2.35 -25.25 -52.55
C PHE A 216 3.22 -25.05 -51.29
N ARG A 217 4.42 -25.64 -51.25
CA ARG A 217 5.36 -25.50 -50.13
C ARG A 217 6.02 -24.12 -50.08
N GLU A 218 6.15 -23.47 -51.23
CA GLU A 218 6.65 -22.09 -51.31
C GLU A 218 5.62 -21.07 -50.83
N LEU A 219 4.32 -21.33 -51.04
CA LEU A 219 3.25 -20.41 -50.68
C LEU A 219 2.71 -20.61 -49.26
N VAL A 220 2.60 -21.86 -48.78
CA VAL A 220 1.92 -22.21 -47.52
C VAL A 220 2.92 -22.58 -46.42
N ASP A 221 2.92 -21.82 -45.32
CA ASP A 221 3.71 -22.10 -44.12
C ASP A 221 3.05 -23.17 -43.23
N LYS A 222 1.74 -23.05 -42.99
CA LYS A 222 1.04 -23.95 -42.07
C LYS A 222 -0.42 -24.18 -42.44
N ILE A 223 -0.89 -25.40 -42.27
CA ILE A 223 -2.30 -25.76 -42.36
C ILE A 223 -2.84 -26.00 -40.94
N ILE A 224 -3.98 -25.37 -40.64
CA ILE A 224 -4.65 -25.45 -39.35
C ILE A 224 -6.06 -26.01 -39.60
N VAL A 225 -6.39 -27.12 -38.94
CA VAL A 225 -7.73 -27.70 -38.97
C VAL A 225 -8.59 -26.97 -37.96
N GLU A 226 -9.53 -26.13 -38.41
CA GLU A 226 -10.45 -25.41 -37.53
C GLU A 226 -11.62 -26.30 -37.09
N SER A 227 -12.19 -27.02 -38.04
CA SER A 227 -13.37 -27.86 -37.86
C SER A 227 -13.39 -28.97 -38.90
N ASN A 228 -14.35 -29.90 -38.78
CA ASN A 228 -14.48 -31.05 -39.68
C ASN A 228 -14.86 -30.69 -41.13
N ASP A 229 -15.09 -29.41 -41.41
CA ASP A 229 -15.54 -28.86 -42.70
C ASP A 229 -14.73 -27.60 -43.11
N ARG A 230 -13.69 -27.21 -42.36
CA ARG A 230 -12.90 -26.01 -42.65
C ARG A 230 -11.41 -26.18 -42.36
N LEU A 231 -10.60 -25.74 -43.32
CA LEU A 231 -9.16 -25.58 -43.16
C LEU A 231 -8.80 -24.09 -43.20
N ARG A 232 -7.83 -23.72 -42.38
CA ARG A 232 -7.16 -22.43 -42.45
C ARG A 232 -5.72 -22.63 -42.90
N PHE A 233 -5.34 -21.96 -43.97
CA PHE A 233 -3.99 -21.96 -44.52
C PHE A 233 -3.31 -20.66 -44.10
N ARG A 234 -2.18 -20.76 -43.43
CA ARG A 234 -1.28 -19.65 -43.19
C ARG A 234 -0.23 -19.64 -44.30
N LEU A 235 -0.19 -18.56 -45.06
CA LEU A 235 0.82 -18.32 -46.07
C LEU A 235 2.14 -17.91 -45.44
N VAL A 236 3.23 -18.01 -46.22
CA VAL A 236 4.59 -17.65 -45.76
C VAL A 236 4.74 -16.21 -45.30
N ASN A 237 3.86 -15.30 -45.73
CA ASN A 237 3.82 -13.90 -45.27
C ASN A 237 2.88 -13.65 -44.08
N GLY A 238 2.35 -14.71 -43.47
CA GLY A 238 1.46 -14.62 -42.31
C GLY A 238 -0.01 -14.35 -42.62
N LEU A 239 -0.40 -14.18 -43.89
CA LEU A 239 -1.82 -14.11 -44.27
C LEU A 239 -2.51 -15.44 -44.01
N GLU A 240 -3.75 -15.38 -43.53
CA GLU A 240 -4.56 -16.56 -43.25
C GLU A 240 -5.76 -16.63 -44.19
N LEU A 241 -5.88 -17.71 -44.95
CA LEU A 241 -6.98 -18.01 -45.86
C LEU A 241 -7.80 -19.17 -45.32
N THR A 242 -9.12 -19.10 -45.41
CA THR A 242 -10.02 -20.15 -44.91
C THR A 242 -10.80 -20.74 -46.06
N GLU A 243 -10.70 -22.06 -46.21
CA GLU A 243 -11.36 -22.81 -47.28
C GLU A 243 -12.27 -23.90 -46.69
N PRO A 244 -13.49 -24.06 -47.22
CA PRO A 244 -14.38 -25.17 -46.86
C PRO A 244 -13.87 -26.49 -47.47
N ILE A 245 -14.03 -27.59 -46.73
CA ILE A 245 -13.72 -28.94 -47.24
C ILE A 245 -15.02 -29.60 -47.67
N GLU A 246 -15.17 -29.93 -48.95
CA GLU A 246 -16.27 -30.77 -49.41
C GLU A 246 -16.10 -32.21 -48.91
N ARG A 247 -17.13 -32.73 -48.23
CA ARG A 247 -17.17 -34.15 -47.88
C ARG A 247 -17.38 -34.98 -49.14
N THR A 248 -16.39 -35.79 -49.52
CA THR A 248 -16.70 -37.03 -50.24
C THR A 248 -17.33 -37.98 -49.23
N VAL A 249 -18.66 -38.02 -49.20
CA VAL A 249 -19.40 -39.05 -48.45
C VAL A 249 -19.02 -40.39 -49.09
N ARG A 250 -18.23 -41.20 -48.37
CA ARG A 250 -17.97 -42.60 -48.72
C ARG A 250 -19.25 -43.43 -48.59
#